data_AF-A0A497BZY0-F1
#
_entry.id   AF-A0A497BZY0-F1
#
_cell.length_a   1.000
_cell.length_b   1.000
_cell.length_c   1.000
_cell.angle_alpha   90.00
_cell.angle_beta   90.00
_cell.angle_gamma   90.00
#
_symmetry.space_group_name_H-M   'P 1'
#
loop_
_entity.id
_entity.type
_entity.pdbx_description
1 polymer ?
#
loop_
_entity_poly.entity_id
_entity_poly.type
_entity_poly.pdbx_seq_one_letter_code
_entity_poly.pdbx_strand_id
1 'polypeptide(L)' 'MTKRLSDKVEDYLKSIYHLSKGEGRVSTGQIAEDMDVSPASVTDMVQRL' A
#
# COMPACT_ATOMS: atom_id res chain seq x y z
N MET A 1 -23.23 -0.01 -8.45
CA MET A 1 -22.17 0.82 -9.06
C MET A 1 -20.84 0.40 -8.45
N THR A 2 -19.93 -0.18 -9.23
CA THR A 2 -18.57 -0.49 -8.77
C THR A 2 -17.79 0.83 -8.70
N LYS A 3 -17.40 1.26 -7.50
CA LYS A 3 -16.55 2.44 -7.33
C LYS A 3 -15.19 2.14 -7.96
N ARG A 4 -14.82 2.87 -9.00
CA ARG A 4 -13.52 2.73 -9.66
C ARG A 4 -12.46 3.37 -8.77
N LEU A 5 -11.44 2.60 -8.41
CA LEU A 5 -10.31 3.08 -7.62
C LEU A 5 -9.38 3.90 -8.53
N SER A 6 -8.59 4.79 -7.93
CA SER A 6 -7.48 5.41 -8.63
C SER A 6 -6.38 4.36 -8.82
N ASP A 7 -5.67 4.40 -9.93
CA ASP A 7 -4.57 3.48 -10.25
C ASP A 7 -3.57 3.39 -9.07
N LYS A 8 -3.27 4.54 -8.44
CA LYS A 8 -2.40 4.59 -7.25
C LYS A 8 -2.94 3.78 -6.07
N VAL A 9 -4.25 3.81 -5.83
CA VAL A 9 -4.88 3.05 -4.74
C VAL A 9 -4.80 1.56 -5.02
N GLU A 10 -5.02 1.16 -6.28
CA GLU A 10 -4.91 -0.24 -6.68
C GLU A 10 -3.49 -0.78 -6.49
N ASP A 11 -2.48 0.02 -6.84
CA ASP A 11 -1.07 -0.39 -6.69
C ASP A 11 -0.67 -0.54 -5.22
N TYR A 12 -1.13 0.36 -4.34
CA TYR A 12 -0.96 0.19 -2.89
C TYR A 12 -1.63 -1.08 -2.37
N LEU A 13 -2.86 -1.38 -2.79
CA LEU A 13 -3.57 -2.59 -2.38
C LEU A 13 -2.87 -3.87 -2.86
N LYS A 14 -2.32 -3.87 -4.10
CA LYS A 14 -1.53 -4.98 -4.63
C LYS A 14 -0.26 -5.19 -3.81
N SER A 15 0.50 -4.12 -3.55
CA SER A 15 1.74 -4.19 -2.76
C SER A 15 1.47 -4.74 -1.35
N ILE A 16 0.48 -4.19 -0.63
CA ILE A 16 0.07 -4.69 0.70
C ILE A 16 -0.30 -6.18 0.64
N TYR A 17 -1.08 -6.59 -0.36
CA TYR A 17 -1.47 -7.98 -0.53
C TYR A 17 -0.26 -8.90 -0.72
N HIS A 18 0.65 -8.54 -1.63
CA HIS A 18 1.86 -9.32 -1.91
C HIS A 18 2.76 -9.45 -0.68
N LEU A 19 3.00 -8.35 0.05
CA LEU A 19 3.80 -8.35 1.27
C LEU A 19 3.14 -9.17 2.39
N SER A 20 1.81 -9.12 2.52
CA SER A 20 1.07 -9.82 3.57
C SER A 20 1.16 -11.34 3.47
N LYS A 21 1.43 -11.89 2.28
CA LYS A 21 1.55 -13.33 2.03
C LYS A 21 2.76 -13.97 2.73
N GLY A 22 3.81 -13.18 3.01
CA GLY A 22 5.03 -13.67 3.66
C GLY A 22 4.98 -13.63 5.18
N GLU A 23 4.47 -12.54 5.77
CA GLU A 23 4.65 -12.24 7.20
C GLU A 23 3.35 -11.98 7.97
N GLY A 24 2.19 -12.05 7.31
CA GLY A 24 0.86 -11.84 7.91
C GLY A 24 0.56 -10.38 8.27
N ARG A 25 1.54 -9.63 8.79
CA ARG A 25 1.47 -8.20 9.06
C ARG A 25 2.48 -7.45 8.20
N VAL A 26 2.01 -6.38 7.56
CA VAL A 26 2.84 -5.50 6.73
C VAL A 26 3.01 -4.16 7.45
N SER A 27 4.25 -3.70 7.57
CA SER A 27 4.56 -2.37 8.11
C SER A 27 4.57 -1.31 7.00
N THR A 28 4.37 -0.05 7.37
CA THR A 28 4.47 1.08 6.42
C THR A 28 5.88 1.25 5.86
N GLY A 29 6.91 0.82 6.58
CA GLY A 29 8.29 0.79 6.09
C GLY A 29 8.48 -0.22 4.95
N GLN A 30 7.96 -1.44 5.10
CA GLN A 30 8.04 -2.47 4.06
C GLN A 30 7.33 -2.04 2.76
N ILE A 31 6.19 -1.37 2.86
CA ILE A 31 5.48 -0.83 1.70
C ILE A 31 6.29 0.29 1.05
N ALA A 32 6.93 1.14 1.85
CA ALA A 32 7.75 2.25 1.35
C ALA A 32 8.97 1.75 0.57
N GLU A 33 9.63 0.70 1.06
CA GLU A 33 10.74 0.03 0.38
C GLU A 33 10.29 -0.66 -0.92
N ASP A 34 9.17 -1.40 -0.89
CA ASP A 34 8.63 -2.10 -2.07
C ASP A 34 8.20 -1.14 -3.19
N MET A 35 7.60 -0.01 -2.82
CA MET A 35 7.08 0.98 -3.76
C MET A 35 8.08 2.10 -4.12
N ASP A 36 9.30 2.08 -3.56
CA ASP A 36 10.34 3.13 -3.71
C ASP A 36 9.81 4.55 -3.43
N VAL A 37 9.14 4.71 -2.28
CA VAL A 37 8.57 5.98 -1.82
C VAL A 37 8.94 6.27 -0.37
N SER A 38 8.67 7.49 0.10
CA SER A 38 8.92 7.82 1.51
C SER A 38 7.91 7.13 2.45
N PRO A 39 8.32 6.72 3.67
CA PRO A 39 7.39 6.19 4.68
C PRO A 39 6.27 7.16 5.08
N ALA A 40 6.53 8.47 5.02
CA ALA A 40 5.52 9.50 5.23
C ALA A 40 4.43 9.46 4.14
N SER A 41 4.83 9.32 2.87
CA SER A 41 3.88 9.18 1.75
C SER A 41 3.00 7.95 1.88
N VAL A 42 3.57 6.81 2.33
CA VAL A 42 2.79 5.60 2.61
C VAL A 42 1.80 5.83 3.74
N THR A 43 2.23 6.47 4.83
CA THR A 43 1.37 6.76 5.99
C THR A 43 0.19 7.63 5.59
N ASP A 44 0.44 8.71 4.84
CA ASP A 44 -0.60 9.60 4.33
C ASP A 44 -1.59 8.87 3.43
N MET A 45 -1.09 7.96 2.57
CA MET A 45 -1.94 7.18 1.68
C MET A 45 -2.76 6.17 2.46
N VAL A 46 -2.17 5.38 3.35
CA VAL A 46 -2.90 4.39 4.16
C VAL A 46 -4.02 5.03 5.00
N GLN A 47 -3.83 6.26 5.49
CA GLN A 47 -4.88 7.01 6.19
C GLN A 47 -6.05 7.46 5.29
N ARG A 48 -5.85 7.51 3.97
CA ARG A 48 -6.84 7.96 2.97
C ARG A 48 -7.52 6.83 2.21
N LEU A 49 -7.04 5.58 2.33
CA LEU A 49 -7.66 4.38 1.78
C LEU A 49 -9.09 4.19 2.35
#